data_AF-A0A9X3NI57-F1
#
_entry.id   AF-A0A9X3NI57-F1
#
_cell.length_a   1.000
_cell.length_b   1.000
_cell.length_c   1.000
_cell.angle_alpha   90.00
_cell.angle_beta   90.00
_cell.angle_gamma   90.00
#
_symmetry.space_group_name_H-M   'P 1'
#
loop_
_entity.id
_entity.type
_entity.pdbx_description
1 polymer ?
#
loop_
_entity_poly.entity_id
_entity_poly.type
_entity_poly.pdbx_seq_one_letter_code
_entity_poly.pdbx_strand_id
1 'polypeptide(L)'
;MDAAAVTRRFGLGEAVRVWLEEAADLPLPEGGVPVAPPERARAAVAPLGLAPGDAEELVAAWPDAGWPVELLWVVERMYARLADDLARGRREWRDWPVLVEAADVRVRCAVLVALAAAVPLLRAHHAAHGVPEEVSAATVADTGRHVAQTRTMYGRLGLETSTWMALHFRGGLYELGRLQYEPNRAGAEGPVAWYPREEAARRGPEWAWGAPVLRLHIPVMGRLDAARVGESLGRARGFFRAHLGVDYPLASCSSWLLDPQLAEYLPESSNIVAFQRRFTLVEEEREVSGDADVFRFVFWRPRVEVEAVPQRTRLERAVVAHLRSGRHWRVRTGWLRLD
;
A
#
# COMPACT_ATOMS: atom_id res chain seq x y z
N MET A 1 -17.55 -23.79 2.45
CA MET A 1 -17.07 -24.34 1.15
C MET A 1 -15.68 -24.90 1.34
N ASP A 2 -15.25 -25.84 0.49
CA ASP A 2 -13.89 -26.38 0.50
C ASP A 2 -12.93 -25.46 -0.28
N ALA A 3 -11.94 -24.88 0.39
CA ALA A 3 -10.94 -24.00 -0.22
C ALA A 3 -10.14 -24.69 -1.34
N ALA A 4 -9.87 -25.99 -1.23
CA ALA A 4 -9.16 -26.75 -2.25
C ALA A 4 -9.98 -26.88 -3.53
N ALA A 5 -11.29 -27.14 -3.42
CA ALA A 5 -12.19 -27.14 -4.56
C ALA A 5 -12.30 -25.77 -5.23
N VAL A 6 -12.41 -24.69 -4.44
CA VAL A 6 -12.50 -23.31 -4.93
C VAL A 6 -11.24 -22.91 -5.69
N THR A 7 -10.07 -23.17 -5.12
CA THR A 7 -8.79 -22.82 -5.77
C THR A 7 -8.53 -23.63 -7.03
N ARG A 8 -8.83 -24.94 -7.04
CA ARG A 8 -8.77 -25.74 -8.28
C ARG A 8 -9.70 -25.21 -9.37
N ARG A 9 -10.93 -24.83 -9.01
CA ARG A 9 -11.93 -24.31 -9.96
C ARG A 9 -11.44 -23.05 -10.69
N PHE A 10 -10.77 -22.16 -9.98
CA PHE A 10 -10.32 -20.87 -10.51
C PHE A 10 -8.83 -20.83 -10.89
N GLY A 11 -8.12 -21.96 -10.80
CA GLY A 11 -6.69 -22.03 -11.10
C GLY A 11 -5.84 -21.17 -10.16
N LEU A 12 -6.24 -21.06 -8.88
CA LEU A 12 -5.56 -20.25 -7.87
C LEU A 12 -4.46 -21.07 -7.18
N GLY A 13 -3.35 -20.40 -6.87
CA GLY A 13 -2.19 -21.04 -6.28
C GLY A 13 -2.36 -21.43 -4.81
N GLU A 14 -1.39 -22.19 -4.32
CA GLU A 14 -1.34 -22.73 -2.96
C GLU A 14 -1.47 -21.65 -1.87
N ALA A 15 -0.79 -20.51 -2.02
CA ALA A 15 -0.87 -19.40 -1.07
C ALA A 15 -2.31 -18.89 -0.89
N VAL A 16 -3.10 -18.85 -1.98
CA VAL A 16 -4.50 -18.44 -1.92
C VAL A 16 -5.35 -19.51 -1.23
N ARG A 17 -5.04 -20.80 -1.42
CA ARG A 17 -5.74 -21.90 -0.75
C ARG A 17 -5.56 -21.82 0.76
N VAL A 18 -4.31 -21.72 1.23
CA VAL A 18 -3.98 -21.59 2.66
C VAL A 18 -4.67 -20.37 3.26
N TRP A 19 -4.60 -19.23 2.58
CA TRP A 19 -5.28 -18.02 3.04
C TRP A 19 -6.80 -18.19 3.18
N LEU A 20 -7.43 -18.88 2.23
CA LEU A 20 -8.87 -19.16 2.25
C LEU A 20 -9.25 -20.14 3.37
N GLU A 21 -8.40 -21.12 3.68
CA GLU A 21 -8.60 -22.04 4.80
C GLU A 21 -8.57 -21.29 6.14
N GLU A 22 -7.59 -20.41 6.33
CA GLU A 22 -7.53 -19.57 7.53
C GLU A 22 -8.70 -18.60 7.65
N ALA A 23 -9.32 -18.22 6.53
CA ALA A 23 -10.45 -17.29 6.49
C ALA A 23 -11.81 -18.01 6.51
N ALA A 24 -11.84 -19.33 6.30
CA ALA A 24 -13.07 -20.12 6.15
C ALA A 24 -13.99 -19.96 7.35
N ASP A 25 -13.43 -20.03 8.55
CA ASP A 25 -14.14 -20.04 9.83
C ASP A 25 -14.34 -18.65 10.44
N LEU A 26 -13.95 -17.59 9.73
CA LEU A 26 -14.18 -16.24 10.23
C LEU A 26 -15.69 -15.91 10.28
N PRO A 27 -16.14 -15.22 11.33
CA PRO A 27 -17.53 -14.79 11.43
C PRO A 27 -17.84 -13.79 10.32
N LEU A 28 -19.04 -13.95 9.74
CA LEU A 28 -19.63 -12.93 8.89
C LEU A 28 -20.53 -12.02 9.74
N PRO A 29 -20.71 -10.74 9.35
CA PRO A 29 -21.73 -9.90 9.96
C PRO A 29 -23.14 -10.50 9.74
N GLU A 30 -24.05 -10.18 10.64
CA GLU A 30 -25.48 -10.47 10.46
C GLU A 30 -25.98 -9.87 9.14
N GLY A 31 -26.57 -10.69 8.28
CA GLY A 31 -27.01 -10.29 6.93
C GLY A 31 -26.00 -10.54 5.80
N GLY A 32 -24.81 -11.08 6.11
CA GLY A 32 -23.79 -11.42 5.10
C GLY A 32 -23.00 -10.20 4.60
N VAL A 33 -22.21 -10.40 3.54
CA VAL A 33 -21.40 -9.30 2.99
C VAL A 33 -22.31 -8.28 2.31
N PRO A 34 -22.14 -6.97 2.58
CA PRO A 34 -22.93 -5.92 1.95
C PRO A 34 -22.43 -5.62 0.52
N VAL A 35 -22.37 -6.65 -0.34
CA VAL A 35 -22.10 -6.44 -1.78
C VAL A 35 -23.30 -5.72 -2.38
N ALA A 36 -23.07 -4.54 -2.95
CA ALA A 36 -24.11 -3.76 -3.58
C ALA A 36 -24.70 -4.53 -4.79
N PRO A 37 -26.02 -4.46 -5.02
CA PRO A 37 -26.61 -5.06 -6.21
C PRO A 37 -26.12 -4.35 -7.49
N PRO A 38 -26.19 -4.99 -8.67
CA PRO A 38 -25.63 -4.48 -9.92
C PRO A 38 -26.01 -3.03 -10.26
N GLU A 39 -27.25 -2.63 -10.01
CA GLU A 39 -27.76 -1.27 -10.26
C GLU A 39 -27.09 -0.20 -9.37
N ARG A 40 -26.44 -0.61 -8.27
CA ARG A 40 -25.67 0.26 -7.37
C ARG A 40 -24.16 0.05 -7.47
N ALA A 41 -23.68 -0.82 -8.37
CA ALA A 41 -22.26 -1.11 -8.54
C ALA A 41 -21.40 0.14 -8.72
N ARG A 42 -21.85 1.08 -9.57
CA ARG A 42 -21.12 2.33 -9.82
C ARG A 42 -20.92 3.17 -8.55
N ALA A 43 -21.94 3.24 -7.69
CA ALA A 43 -21.86 3.97 -6.42
C ALA A 43 -20.94 3.26 -5.42
N ALA A 44 -20.93 1.92 -5.41
CA ALA A 44 -20.03 1.13 -4.56
C ALA A 44 -18.56 1.24 -4.98
N VAL A 45 -18.30 1.34 -6.29
CA VAL A 45 -16.93 1.47 -6.85
C VAL A 45 -16.37 2.88 -6.70
N ALA A 46 -17.22 3.92 -6.75
CA ALA A 46 -16.77 5.32 -6.80
C ALA A 46 -15.76 5.73 -5.71
N PRO A 47 -15.90 5.33 -4.42
CA PRO A 47 -14.94 5.70 -3.38
C PRO A 47 -13.52 5.18 -3.62
N LEU A 48 -13.35 4.09 -4.37
CA LEU A 48 -12.05 3.49 -4.65
C LEU A 48 -11.17 4.37 -5.57
N GLY A 49 -11.73 5.40 -6.22
CA GLY A 49 -10.95 6.37 -6.99
C GLY A 49 -10.34 5.82 -8.29
N LEU A 50 -10.94 4.78 -8.89
CA LEU A 50 -10.44 4.17 -10.14
C LEU A 50 -10.48 5.17 -11.31
N ALA A 51 -9.55 5.01 -12.25
CA ALA A 51 -9.62 5.69 -13.54
C ALA A 51 -10.93 5.32 -14.26
N PRO A 52 -11.52 6.22 -15.09
CA PRO A 52 -12.85 5.99 -15.67
C PRO A 52 -13.02 4.64 -16.38
N GLY A 53 -12.04 4.24 -17.22
CA GLY A 53 -12.10 2.95 -17.92
C GLY A 53 -11.99 1.74 -17.00
N ASP A 54 -11.17 1.83 -15.94
CA ASP A 54 -11.08 0.77 -14.92
C ASP A 54 -12.36 0.65 -14.11
N ALA A 55 -12.99 1.78 -13.77
CA ALA A 55 -14.26 1.81 -13.06
C ALA A 55 -15.39 1.19 -13.91
N GLU A 56 -15.43 1.49 -15.21
CA GLU A 56 -16.41 0.91 -16.13
C GLU A 56 -16.23 -0.60 -16.30
N GLU A 57 -14.99 -1.07 -16.48
CA GLU A 57 -14.68 -2.50 -16.58
C GLU A 57 -15.02 -3.24 -15.26
N LEU A 58 -14.75 -2.63 -14.09
CA LEU A 58 -15.13 -3.21 -12.80
C LEU A 58 -16.64 -3.27 -12.60
N VAL A 59 -17.37 -2.22 -13.00
CA VAL A 59 -18.85 -2.20 -12.94
C VAL A 59 -19.43 -3.25 -13.87
N ALA A 60 -18.87 -3.45 -15.06
CA ALA A 60 -19.29 -4.50 -15.99
C ALA A 60 -18.99 -5.92 -15.48
N ALA A 61 -17.92 -6.08 -14.71
CA ALA A 61 -17.54 -7.35 -14.08
C ALA A 61 -18.20 -7.57 -12.70
N TRP A 62 -19.01 -6.63 -12.21
CA TRP A 62 -19.56 -6.63 -10.86
C TRP A 62 -20.44 -7.87 -10.57
N PRO A 63 -20.53 -8.35 -9.31
CA PRO A 63 -21.39 -9.48 -8.95
C PRO A 63 -22.85 -9.35 -9.39
N ASP A 64 -23.33 -10.37 -10.09
CA ASP A 64 -24.72 -10.54 -10.53
C ASP A 64 -25.16 -12.02 -10.36
N ALA A 65 -26.33 -12.39 -10.88
CA ALA A 65 -26.84 -13.76 -10.79
C ALA A 65 -25.98 -14.80 -11.56
N GLY A 66 -25.09 -14.36 -12.45
CA GLY A 66 -24.18 -15.21 -13.23
C GLY A 66 -22.82 -15.44 -12.57
N TRP A 67 -22.55 -14.82 -11.42
CA TRP A 67 -21.34 -15.10 -10.64
C TRP A 67 -21.38 -16.50 -10.02
N PRO A 68 -20.29 -17.28 -10.12
CA PRO A 68 -20.19 -18.55 -9.40
C PRO A 68 -20.30 -18.31 -7.89
N VAL A 69 -21.09 -19.13 -7.20
CA VAL A 69 -21.26 -19.05 -5.74
C VAL A 69 -19.92 -19.22 -5.02
N GLU A 70 -18.99 -20.01 -5.59
CA GLU A 70 -17.64 -20.17 -5.07
C GLU A 70 -16.83 -18.88 -5.10
N LEU A 71 -17.06 -18.02 -6.09
CA LEU A 71 -16.36 -16.75 -6.20
C LEU A 71 -16.95 -15.71 -5.26
N LEU A 72 -18.27 -15.72 -5.07
CA LEU A 72 -18.92 -14.92 -4.02
C LEU A 72 -18.39 -15.31 -2.65
N TRP A 73 -18.22 -16.60 -2.37
CA TRP A 73 -17.62 -17.06 -1.12
C TRP A 73 -16.18 -16.54 -0.92
N VAL A 74 -15.37 -16.43 -1.98
CA VAL A 74 -14.04 -15.79 -1.89
C VAL A 74 -14.17 -14.32 -1.46
N VAL A 75 -15.07 -13.55 -2.08
CA VAL A 75 -15.36 -12.16 -1.68
C VAL A 75 -15.81 -12.09 -0.22
N GLU A 76 -16.64 -13.04 0.23
CA GLU A 76 -17.06 -13.13 1.63
C GLU A 76 -15.91 -13.37 2.59
N ARG A 77 -15.00 -14.28 2.27
CA ARG A 77 -13.85 -14.55 3.14
C ARG A 77 -12.90 -13.35 3.21
N MET A 78 -12.71 -12.65 2.08
CA MET A 78 -11.97 -11.38 2.02
C MET A 78 -12.59 -10.31 2.91
N TYR A 79 -13.89 -10.08 2.79
CA TYR A 79 -14.60 -9.12 3.63
C TYR A 79 -14.56 -9.52 5.11
N ALA A 80 -14.83 -10.80 5.44
CA ALA A 80 -14.81 -11.31 6.81
C ALA A 80 -13.46 -11.07 7.49
N ARG A 81 -12.35 -11.25 6.75
CA ARG A 81 -11.01 -10.97 7.27
C ARG A 81 -10.82 -9.49 7.59
N LEU A 82 -11.23 -8.58 6.70
CA LEU A 82 -11.14 -7.14 6.96
C LEU A 82 -11.98 -6.74 8.19
N ALA A 83 -13.18 -7.30 8.33
CA ALA A 83 -14.05 -7.08 9.48
C ALA A 83 -13.43 -7.58 10.79
N ASP A 84 -12.91 -8.81 10.82
CA ASP A 84 -12.26 -9.37 12.01
C ASP A 84 -10.97 -8.63 12.37
N ASP A 85 -10.19 -8.19 11.37
CA ASP A 85 -8.98 -7.38 11.60
C ASP A 85 -9.31 -6.02 12.21
N LEU A 86 -10.30 -5.30 11.68
CA LEU A 86 -10.76 -4.02 12.24
C LEU A 86 -11.33 -4.19 13.66
N ALA A 87 -12.16 -5.20 13.87
CA ALA A 87 -12.79 -5.46 15.17
C ALA A 87 -11.77 -5.77 16.27
N ARG A 88 -10.66 -6.43 15.92
CA ARG A 88 -9.59 -6.77 16.85
C ARG A 88 -8.44 -5.75 16.86
N GLY A 89 -8.54 -4.68 16.07
CA GLY A 89 -7.51 -3.65 15.97
C GLY A 89 -6.18 -4.14 15.40
N ARG A 90 -6.21 -5.15 14.51
CA ARG A 90 -5.02 -5.67 13.83
C ARG A 90 -4.65 -4.77 12.67
N ARG A 91 -3.58 -4.00 12.86
CA ARG A 91 -3.10 -2.94 11.96
C ARG A 91 -1.78 -3.32 11.29
N GLU A 92 -1.27 -4.51 11.56
CA GLU A 92 -0.02 -5.02 11.02
C GLU A 92 -0.17 -5.56 9.59
N TRP A 93 0.97 -5.63 8.90
CA TRP A 93 1.08 -6.29 7.60
C TRP A 93 0.72 -7.78 7.73
N ARG A 94 -0.17 -8.27 6.86
CA ARG A 94 -0.51 -9.70 6.75
C ARG A 94 -0.80 -10.03 5.31
N ASP A 95 -0.31 -11.18 4.85
CA ASP A 95 -0.47 -11.62 3.47
C ASP A 95 -1.93 -11.64 3.02
N TRP A 96 -2.11 -11.38 1.73
CA TRP A 96 -3.41 -11.31 1.09
C TRP A 96 -3.36 -11.97 -0.29
N PRO A 97 -4.46 -12.58 -0.77
CA PRO A 97 -4.49 -13.17 -2.10
C PRO A 97 -4.24 -12.14 -3.19
N VAL A 98 -3.27 -12.41 -4.06
CA VAL A 98 -3.01 -11.64 -5.28
C VAL A 98 -3.60 -12.40 -6.46
N LEU A 99 -4.63 -11.82 -7.08
CA LEU A 99 -5.43 -12.51 -8.11
C LEU A 99 -5.21 -11.97 -9.53
N VAL A 100 -4.28 -11.03 -9.72
CA VAL A 100 -4.08 -10.30 -10.98
C VAL A 100 -3.78 -11.20 -12.20
N GLU A 101 -3.17 -12.37 -11.98
CA GLU A 101 -2.81 -13.29 -13.06
C GLU A 101 -3.98 -14.17 -13.54
N ALA A 102 -5.11 -14.20 -12.82
CA ALA A 102 -6.25 -15.02 -13.21
C ALA A 102 -6.80 -14.62 -14.59
N ALA A 103 -7.15 -15.60 -15.43
CA ALA A 103 -7.68 -15.36 -16.77
C ALA A 103 -9.09 -14.73 -16.73
N ASP A 104 -9.94 -15.18 -15.80
CA ASP A 104 -11.30 -14.66 -15.61
C ASP A 104 -11.25 -13.29 -14.90
N VAL A 105 -11.84 -12.27 -15.52
CA VAL A 105 -11.91 -10.90 -14.97
C VAL A 105 -12.63 -10.84 -13.64
N ARG A 106 -13.65 -11.69 -13.42
CA ARG A 106 -14.40 -11.73 -12.16
C ARG A 106 -13.50 -12.18 -11.01
N VAL A 107 -12.63 -13.15 -11.27
CA VAL A 107 -11.64 -13.63 -10.29
C VAL A 107 -10.65 -12.52 -9.95
N ARG A 108 -10.13 -11.78 -10.94
CA ARG A 108 -9.26 -10.62 -10.69
C ARG A 108 -9.97 -9.54 -9.88
N CYS A 109 -11.25 -9.32 -10.15
CA CYS A 109 -12.06 -8.27 -9.49
C CYS A 109 -12.54 -8.64 -8.10
N ALA A 110 -12.47 -9.91 -7.67
CA ALA A 110 -12.96 -10.34 -6.36
C ALA A 110 -12.35 -9.51 -5.20
N VAL A 111 -11.07 -9.16 -5.30
CA VAL A 111 -10.42 -8.27 -4.32
C VAL A 111 -11.08 -6.89 -4.31
N LEU A 112 -11.28 -6.28 -5.48
CA LEU A 112 -11.86 -4.93 -5.60
C LEU A 112 -13.31 -4.88 -5.12
N VAL A 113 -14.08 -5.94 -5.36
CA VAL A 113 -15.44 -6.09 -4.84
C VAL A 113 -15.42 -6.15 -3.31
N ALA A 114 -14.53 -6.95 -2.72
CA ALA A 114 -14.40 -7.05 -1.27
C ALA A 114 -13.98 -5.70 -0.64
N LEU A 115 -13.04 -4.98 -1.26
CA LEU A 115 -12.62 -3.65 -0.81
C LEU A 115 -13.77 -2.64 -0.91
N ALA A 116 -14.50 -2.60 -2.02
CA ALA A 116 -15.67 -1.72 -2.18
C ALA A 116 -16.75 -2.01 -1.11
N ALA A 117 -17.03 -3.28 -0.82
CA ALA A 117 -17.94 -3.67 0.25
C ALA A 117 -17.42 -3.27 1.65
N ALA A 118 -16.10 -3.21 1.85
CA ALA A 118 -15.46 -2.82 3.10
C ALA A 118 -15.29 -1.29 3.27
N VAL A 119 -15.61 -0.46 2.26
CA VAL A 119 -15.52 1.02 2.39
C VAL A 119 -16.37 1.55 3.55
N PRO A 120 -17.67 1.19 3.70
CA PRO A 120 -18.48 1.67 4.82
C PRO A 120 -17.95 1.22 6.17
N LEU A 121 -17.39 0.01 6.22
CA LEU A 121 -16.79 -0.57 7.42
C LEU A 121 -15.55 0.22 7.88
N LEU A 122 -14.62 0.52 6.97
CA LEU A 122 -13.46 1.36 7.28
C LEU A 122 -13.87 2.77 7.71
N ARG A 123 -14.81 3.39 6.99
CA ARG A 123 -15.29 4.74 7.32
C ARG A 123 -15.98 4.80 8.69
N ALA A 124 -16.76 3.78 9.04
CA ALA A 124 -17.36 3.68 10.37
C ALA A 124 -16.29 3.54 11.46
N HIS A 125 -15.25 2.71 11.23
CA HIS A 125 -14.12 2.61 12.15
C HIS A 125 -13.39 3.95 12.31
N HIS A 126 -13.08 4.63 11.21
CA HIS A 126 -12.44 5.94 11.22
C HIS A 126 -13.30 7.00 11.94
N ALA A 127 -14.59 7.07 11.66
CA ALA A 127 -15.51 7.99 12.31
C ALA A 127 -15.59 7.75 13.83
N ALA A 128 -15.57 6.49 14.27
CA ALA A 128 -15.53 6.14 15.70
C ALA A 128 -14.25 6.62 16.42
N HIS A 129 -13.15 6.83 15.67
CA HIS A 129 -11.89 7.40 16.16
C HIS A 129 -11.75 8.90 15.85
N GLY A 130 -12.81 9.54 15.36
CA GLY A 130 -12.84 10.95 15.00
C GLY A 130 -11.97 11.30 13.78
N VAL A 131 -11.53 10.32 12.98
CA VAL A 131 -10.72 10.56 11.78
C VAL A 131 -11.56 11.34 10.76
N PRO A 132 -11.07 12.46 10.21
CA PRO A 132 -11.81 13.26 9.23
C PRO A 132 -12.16 12.45 7.97
N GLU A 133 -13.34 12.72 7.41
CA GLU A 133 -13.82 11.99 6.21
C GLU A 133 -12.89 12.18 5.02
N GLU A 134 -12.26 13.34 4.87
CA GLU A 134 -11.30 13.60 3.79
C GLU A 134 -10.06 12.71 3.89
N VAL A 135 -9.60 12.36 5.10
CA VAL A 135 -8.49 11.44 5.32
C VAL A 135 -8.91 10.02 4.97
N SER A 136 -10.12 9.62 5.40
CA SER A 136 -10.71 8.32 5.05
C SER A 136 -10.86 8.16 3.54
N ALA A 137 -11.41 9.18 2.86
CA ALA A 137 -11.62 9.18 1.42
C ALA A 137 -10.29 9.14 0.66
N ALA A 138 -9.30 9.95 1.04
CA ALA A 138 -7.98 9.94 0.42
C ALA A 138 -7.27 8.58 0.56
N THR A 139 -7.36 7.98 1.75
CA THR A 139 -6.79 6.65 2.04
C THR A 139 -7.45 5.56 1.17
N VAL A 140 -8.78 5.55 1.06
CA VAL A 140 -9.50 4.57 0.21
C VAL A 140 -9.17 4.77 -1.27
N ALA A 141 -9.06 6.02 -1.73
CA ALA A 141 -8.82 6.37 -3.13
C ALA A 141 -7.43 5.94 -3.64
N ASP A 142 -6.49 5.57 -2.76
CA ASP A 142 -5.22 4.98 -3.18
C ASP A 142 -5.42 3.67 -3.95
N THR A 143 -6.53 2.97 -3.70
CA THR A 143 -6.91 1.76 -4.46
C THR A 143 -6.87 2.01 -5.95
N GLY A 144 -7.46 3.11 -6.43
CA GLY A 144 -7.49 3.46 -7.85
C GLY A 144 -6.12 3.72 -8.44
N ARG A 145 -5.19 4.29 -7.66
CA ARG A 145 -3.80 4.53 -8.10
C ARG A 145 -3.05 3.21 -8.26
N HIS A 146 -3.25 2.27 -7.35
CA HIS A 146 -2.70 0.93 -7.44
C HIS A 146 -3.31 0.08 -8.56
N VAL A 147 -4.61 0.23 -8.83
CA VAL A 147 -5.28 -0.37 -10.00
C VAL A 147 -4.69 0.18 -11.30
N ALA A 148 -4.49 1.51 -11.42
CA ALA A 148 -3.89 2.11 -12.61
C ALA A 148 -2.45 1.63 -12.84
N GLN A 149 -1.66 1.50 -11.77
CA GLN A 149 -0.31 0.92 -11.85
C GLN A 149 -0.37 -0.54 -12.33
N THR A 150 -1.30 -1.33 -11.76
CA THR A 150 -1.53 -2.73 -12.14
C THR A 150 -1.90 -2.83 -13.63
N ARG A 151 -2.81 -1.99 -14.13
CA ARG A 151 -3.17 -1.98 -15.55
C ARG A 151 -1.96 -1.69 -16.43
N THR A 152 -1.12 -0.74 -16.05
CA THR A 152 0.07 -0.41 -16.86
C THR A 152 1.07 -1.56 -16.89
N MET A 153 1.28 -2.24 -15.76
CA MET A 153 2.23 -3.36 -15.67
C MET A 153 1.73 -4.65 -16.35
N TYR A 154 0.44 -4.97 -16.21
CA TYR A 154 -0.13 -6.28 -16.59
C TYR A 154 -1.12 -6.22 -17.76
N GLY A 155 -1.45 -5.01 -18.24
CA GLY A 155 -2.36 -4.77 -19.37
C GLY A 155 -3.83 -5.07 -19.09
N ARG A 156 -4.23 -5.24 -17.83
CA ARG A 156 -5.56 -5.75 -17.46
C ARG A 156 -6.05 -5.17 -16.13
N LEU A 157 -7.38 -5.16 -15.92
CA LEU A 157 -7.98 -4.81 -14.63
C LEU A 157 -7.59 -5.85 -13.56
N GLY A 158 -7.20 -5.36 -12.39
CA GLY A 158 -6.88 -6.17 -11.23
C GLY A 158 -6.17 -5.32 -10.18
N LEU A 159 -5.73 -5.97 -9.11
CA LEU A 159 -4.96 -5.34 -8.04
C LEU A 159 -3.82 -6.25 -7.63
N GLU A 160 -2.61 -5.91 -8.06
CA GLU A 160 -1.42 -6.70 -7.72
C GLU A 160 -0.94 -6.42 -6.28
N THR A 161 -1.12 -5.20 -5.79
CA THR A 161 -0.76 -4.79 -4.43
C THR A 161 -1.89 -5.03 -3.43
N SER A 162 -2.57 -6.18 -3.54
CA SER A 162 -3.75 -6.47 -2.71
C SER A 162 -3.43 -6.51 -1.22
N THR A 163 -2.25 -7.02 -0.85
CA THR A 163 -1.74 -7.01 0.54
C THR A 163 -1.60 -5.60 1.10
N TRP A 164 -1.06 -4.67 0.30
CA TRP A 164 -0.91 -3.27 0.69
C TRP A 164 -2.27 -2.57 0.84
N MET A 165 -3.21 -2.83 -0.07
CA MET A 165 -4.56 -2.26 0.07
C MET A 165 -5.31 -2.84 1.26
N ALA A 166 -5.15 -4.13 1.56
CA ALA A 166 -5.76 -4.73 2.76
C ALA A 166 -5.28 -4.07 4.07
N LEU A 167 -4.04 -3.54 4.11
CA LEU A 167 -3.53 -2.75 5.23
C LEU A 167 -4.30 -1.43 5.43
N HIS A 168 -4.70 -0.77 4.33
CA HIS A 168 -5.50 0.46 4.41
C HIS A 168 -6.87 0.16 5.01
N PHE A 169 -7.51 -0.89 4.51
CA PHE A 169 -8.87 -1.27 4.90
C PHE A 169 -8.97 -1.90 6.29
N ARG A 170 -7.84 -2.15 6.96
CA ARG A 170 -7.79 -2.52 8.39
C ARG A 170 -7.34 -1.37 9.32
N GLY A 171 -7.33 -0.13 8.82
CA GLY A 171 -6.97 1.05 9.61
C GLY A 171 -5.49 1.13 9.96
N GLY A 172 -4.63 0.47 9.16
CA GLY A 172 -3.17 0.46 9.33
C GLY A 172 -2.43 1.54 8.55
N LEU A 173 -3.10 2.29 7.67
CA LEU A 173 -2.49 3.37 6.88
C LEU A 173 -3.43 4.58 6.78
N TYR A 174 -2.87 5.78 6.80
CA TYR A 174 -3.60 7.04 6.67
C TYR A 174 -2.89 8.00 5.70
N GLU A 175 -3.63 8.57 4.75
CA GLU A 175 -3.12 9.59 3.84
C GLU A 175 -3.37 11.00 4.37
N LEU A 176 -2.30 11.75 4.67
CA LEU A 176 -2.37 13.11 5.22
C LEU A 176 -1.80 14.13 4.24
N GLY A 177 -2.50 14.35 3.12
CA GLY A 177 -2.04 15.26 2.07
C GLY A 177 -1.09 14.56 1.11
N ARG A 178 0.21 14.90 1.12
CA ARG A 178 1.16 14.34 0.14
C ARG A 178 1.74 12.98 0.54
N LEU A 179 1.72 12.63 1.82
CA LEU A 179 2.34 11.42 2.35
C LEU A 179 1.31 10.54 3.04
N GLN A 180 1.66 9.26 3.16
CA GLN A 180 0.92 8.25 3.88
C GLN A 180 1.71 7.79 5.10
N TYR A 181 1.01 7.38 6.14
CA TYR A 181 1.61 7.06 7.44
C TYR A 181 1.01 5.77 8.00
N GLU A 182 1.88 4.85 8.37
CA GLU A 182 1.58 3.57 9.00
C GLU A 182 2.03 3.62 10.47
N PRO A 183 1.11 3.55 11.45
CA PRO A 183 1.43 3.37 12.85
C PRO A 183 2.21 2.06 13.07
N ASN A 184 3.47 2.17 13.49
CA ASN A 184 4.33 1.00 13.65
C ASN A 184 5.26 1.18 14.88
N ARG A 185 6.23 0.27 15.01
CA ARG A 185 7.25 0.24 16.06
C ARG A 185 8.64 0.28 15.45
N ALA A 186 9.54 0.99 16.10
CA ALA A 186 10.94 1.06 15.72
C ALA A 186 11.59 -0.32 15.80
N GLY A 187 12.35 -0.68 14.77
CA GLY A 187 12.97 -1.98 14.62
C GLY A 187 13.21 -2.32 13.15
N ALA A 188 13.97 -3.39 12.91
CA ALA A 188 14.21 -3.88 11.57
C ALA A 188 13.15 -4.91 11.16
N GLU A 189 12.59 -4.77 9.96
CA GLU A 189 11.59 -5.68 9.38
C GLU A 189 11.64 -5.63 7.85
N GLY A 190 11.84 -6.79 7.21
CA GLY A 190 11.95 -6.85 5.75
C GLY A 190 13.06 -5.93 5.22
N PRO A 191 12.76 -4.96 4.33
CA PRO A 191 13.73 -3.98 3.83
C PRO A 191 13.94 -2.78 4.77
N VAL A 192 13.21 -2.68 5.89
CA VAL A 192 13.37 -1.60 6.86
C VAL A 192 14.58 -1.90 7.73
N ALA A 193 15.60 -1.06 7.64
CA ALA A 193 16.74 -1.09 8.53
C ALA A 193 16.50 -0.24 9.78
N TRP A 194 17.12 -0.63 10.89
CA TRP A 194 17.15 0.17 12.11
C TRP A 194 18.46 -0.06 12.85
N TYR A 195 18.82 0.87 13.73
CA TYR A 195 20.04 0.74 14.53
C TYR A 195 20.04 -0.57 15.35
N PRO A 196 21.22 -1.19 15.57
CA PRO A 196 21.36 -2.28 16.53
C PRO A 196 20.77 -1.89 17.89
N ARG A 197 20.20 -2.85 18.62
CA ARG A 197 19.44 -2.59 19.86
C ARG A 197 20.17 -1.72 20.87
N GLU A 198 21.46 -1.96 21.07
CA GLU A 198 22.28 -1.19 22.00
C GLU A 198 22.52 0.25 21.53
N GLU A 199 22.76 0.46 20.24
CA GLU A 199 22.95 1.79 19.68
C GLU A 199 21.63 2.58 19.71
N ALA A 200 20.53 1.94 19.32
CA ALA A 200 19.19 2.50 19.43
C ALA A 200 18.88 2.97 20.86
N ALA A 201 19.22 2.17 21.88
CA ALA A 201 19.03 2.52 23.28
C ALA A 201 19.91 3.72 23.71
N ARG A 202 21.16 3.81 23.23
CA ARG A 202 22.06 4.95 23.51
C ARG A 202 21.57 6.27 22.89
N ARG A 203 20.86 6.20 21.77
CA ARG A 203 20.25 7.39 21.12
C ARG A 203 19.08 7.96 21.92
N GLY A 204 18.38 7.11 22.67
CA GLY A 204 17.30 7.50 23.57
C GLY A 204 16.05 6.62 23.45
N PRO A 205 15.06 6.82 24.34
CA PRO A 205 13.88 5.96 24.43
C PRO A 205 13.02 5.97 23.16
N GLU A 206 13.02 7.06 22.40
CA GLU A 206 12.24 7.18 21.15
C GLU A 206 12.82 6.34 20.00
N TRP A 207 14.12 6.00 20.03
CA TRP A 207 14.76 5.14 19.02
C TRP A 207 14.81 3.67 19.44
N ALA A 208 14.57 3.38 20.73
CA ALA A 208 14.60 2.03 21.26
C ALA A 208 13.66 1.10 20.47
N TRP A 209 14.09 -0.15 20.28
CA TRP A 209 13.25 -1.13 19.59
C TRP A 209 11.91 -1.29 20.29
N GLY A 210 10.82 -1.29 19.54
CA GLY A 210 9.45 -1.31 20.06
C GLY A 210 8.84 0.07 20.32
N ALA A 211 9.63 1.15 20.32
CA ALA A 211 9.13 2.51 20.48
C ALA A 211 8.20 2.90 19.33
N PRO A 212 7.16 3.72 19.56
CA PRO A 212 6.25 4.17 18.50
C PRO A 212 6.99 4.93 17.38
N VAL A 213 6.78 4.52 16.13
CA VAL A 213 7.28 5.22 14.94
C VAL A 213 6.20 5.23 13.85
N LEU A 214 6.11 6.31 13.08
CA LEU A 214 5.29 6.31 11.87
C LEU A 214 6.14 5.90 10.67
N ARG A 215 5.82 4.77 10.05
CA ARG A 215 6.39 4.40 8.76
C ARG A 215 5.74 5.29 7.69
N LEU A 216 6.55 6.10 7.04
CA LEU A 216 6.17 7.08 6.05
C LEU A 216 6.29 6.49 4.65
N HIS A 217 5.23 6.64 3.88
CA HIS A 217 5.08 6.12 2.53
C HIS A 217 4.75 7.26 1.54
N ILE A 218 5.21 7.12 0.29
CA ILE A 218 5.01 8.12 -0.76
C ILE A 218 4.02 7.58 -1.80
N PRO A 219 2.74 7.98 -1.78
CA PRO A 219 1.79 7.57 -2.81
C PRO A 219 2.18 8.12 -4.19
N VAL A 220 1.82 7.37 -5.24
CA VAL A 220 2.04 7.73 -6.65
C VAL A 220 1.07 8.82 -7.07
N MET A 221 1.24 10.02 -6.53
CA MET A 221 0.38 11.18 -6.79
C MET A 221 1.19 12.47 -6.91
N GLY A 222 1.07 13.16 -8.04
CA GLY A 222 1.69 14.47 -8.24
C GLY A 222 3.20 14.54 -7.91
N ARG A 223 3.70 15.76 -7.85
CA ARG A 223 5.12 16.02 -7.51
C ARG A 223 5.32 15.90 -6.00
N LEU A 224 6.52 15.50 -5.57
CA LEU A 224 6.94 15.51 -4.16
C LEU A 224 7.31 16.94 -3.71
N ASP A 225 6.37 17.86 -3.87
CA ASP A 225 6.56 19.28 -3.59
C ASP A 225 6.94 19.52 -2.13
N ALA A 226 7.97 20.35 -1.90
CA ALA A 226 8.56 20.53 -0.57
C ALA A 226 7.58 21.16 0.43
N ALA A 227 6.70 22.07 -0.01
CA ALA A 227 5.71 22.70 0.86
C ALA A 227 4.64 21.68 1.26
N ARG A 228 4.10 20.94 0.29
CA ARG A 228 3.09 19.89 0.55
C ARG A 228 3.63 18.75 1.42
N VAL A 229 4.91 18.40 1.26
CA VAL A 229 5.60 17.46 2.17
C VAL A 229 5.69 18.03 3.59
N GLY A 230 6.07 19.31 3.73
CA GLY A 230 6.12 19.98 5.02
C GLY A 230 4.76 20.02 5.72
N GLU A 231 3.70 20.38 5.01
CA GLU A 231 2.32 20.37 5.53
C GLU A 231 1.84 18.98 5.95
N SER A 232 2.25 17.95 5.22
CA SER A 232 1.92 16.56 5.54
C SER A 232 2.62 16.12 6.84
N LEU A 233 3.93 16.37 6.94
CA LEU A 233 4.75 16.07 8.12
C LEU A 233 4.26 16.82 9.37
N GLY A 234 4.02 18.13 9.26
CA GLY A 234 3.61 18.97 10.38
C GLY A 234 2.24 18.63 10.98
N ARG A 235 1.41 17.86 10.26
CA ARG A 235 0.10 17.40 10.77
C ARG A 235 0.15 16.00 11.36
N ALA A 236 1.17 15.20 11.04
CA ALA A 236 1.19 13.76 11.33
C ALA A 236 1.12 13.45 12.84
N ARG A 237 2.06 13.97 13.65
CA ARG A 237 2.11 13.67 15.09
C ARG A 237 0.83 14.10 15.82
N GLY A 238 0.34 15.30 15.51
CA GLY A 238 -0.94 15.81 16.03
C GLY A 238 -2.12 14.91 15.68
N PHE A 239 -2.24 14.51 14.41
CA PHE A 239 -3.28 13.60 13.92
C PHE A 239 -3.28 12.27 14.69
N PHE A 240 -2.14 11.58 14.76
CA PHE A 240 -2.09 10.25 15.37
C PHE A 240 -2.32 10.28 16.89
N ARG A 241 -1.84 11.33 17.56
CA ARG A 241 -2.13 11.56 18.98
C ARG A 241 -3.62 11.80 19.22
N ALA A 242 -4.29 12.57 18.36
CA ALA A 242 -5.70 12.90 18.49
C ALA A 242 -6.63 11.69 18.21
N HIS A 243 -6.30 10.90 17.19
CA HIS A 243 -7.21 9.86 16.69
C HIS A 243 -6.87 8.44 17.17
N LEU A 244 -5.59 8.15 17.42
CA LEU A 244 -5.14 6.83 17.91
C LEU A 244 -4.64 6.87 19.35
N GLY A 245 -4.56 8.05 19.99
CA GLY A 245 -4.14 8.19 21.38
C GLY A 245 -2.66 7.88 21.63
N VAL A 246 -1.84 7.75 20.58
CA VAL A 246 -0.41 7.42 20.68
C VAL A 246 0.41 8.56 20.11
N ASP A 247 1.43 8.97 20.86
CA ASP A 247 2.41 9.95 20.40
C ASP A 247 3.52 9.26 19.60
N TYR A 248 3.79 9.78 18.40
CA TYR A 248 4.79 9.28 17.49
C TYR A 248 5.83 10.38 17.22
N PRO A 249 6.92 10.43 17.99
CA PRO A 249 7.92 11.50 17.86
C PRO A 249 8.81 11.35 16.63
N LEU A 250 8.87 10.15 16.04
CA LEU A 250 9.69 9.83 14.88
C LEU A 250 8.85 9.32 13.72
N ALA A 251 9.27 9.68 12.50
CA ALA A 251 8.88 8.98 11.28
C ALA A 251 10.10 8.28 10.67
N SER A 252 9.91 7.09 10.12
CA SER A 252 10.91 6.37 9.33
C SER A 252 10.41 6.17 7.90
N CYS A 253 11.30 6.17 6.93
CA CYS A 253 10.98 5.88 5.53
C CYS A 253 12.05 4.95 4.98
N SER A 254 11.64 3.89 4.30
CA SER A 254 12.54 2.99 3.58
C SER A 254 12.18 3.03 2.12
N SER A 255 13.06 3.59 1.29
CA SER A 255 12.76 3.84 -0.11
C SER A 255 14.02 3.96 -0.95
N TRP A 256 13.93 3.56 -2.22
CA TRP A 256 14.93 3.90 -3.24
C TRP A 256 15.08 5.42 -3.41
N LEU A 257 14.05 6.20 -3.10
CA LEU A 257 14.12 7.67 -3.11
C LEU A 257 15.09 8.23 -2.07
N LEU A 258 15.50 7.44 -1.07
CA LEU A 258 16.50 7.84 -0.07
C LEU A 258 17.93 7.46 -0.44
N ASP A 259 18.16 6.88 -1.63
CA ASP A 259 19.50 6.57 -2.11
C ASP A 259 20.30 7.85 -2.43
N PRO A 260 21.40 8.15 -1.71
CA PRO A 260 22.23 9.31 -2.00
C PRO A 260 22.82 9.33 -3.40
N GLN A 261 22.95 8.17 -4.06
CA GLN A 261 23.45 8.06 -5.43
C GLN A 261 22.58 8.86 -6.42
N LEU A 262 21.31 9.13 -6.09
CA LEU A 262 20.41 9.95 -6.92
C LEU A 262 20.92 11.40 -7.04
N ALA A 263 21.61 11.93 -6.03
CA ALA A 263 22.15 13.28 -6.04
C ALA A 263 23.30 13.47 -7.04
N GLU A 264 23.94 12.38 -7.50
CA GLU A 264 24.95 12.44 -8.58
C GLU A 264 24.33 12.77 -9.94
N TYR A 265 23.02 12.52 -10.13
CA TYR A 265 22.32 12.69 -11.41
C TYR A 265 21.24 13.77 -11.39
N LEU A 266 20.75 14.14 -10.21
CA LEU A 266 19.68 15.10 -10.03
C LEU A 266 20.24 16.45 -9.53
N PRO A 267 19.72 17.59 -10.01
CA PRO A 267 20.15 18.89 -9.50
C PRO A 267 19.71 19.07 -8.04
N GLU A 268 20.37 19.99 -7.34
CA GLU A 268 19.99 20.34 -5.96
C GLU A 268 18.55 20.86 -5.82
N SER A 269 17.99 21.45 -6.89
CA SER A 269 16.59 21.89 -6.96
C SER A 269 15.58 20.76 -7.14
N SER A 270 16.03 19.50 -7.23
CA SER A 270 15.17 18.33 -7.33
C SER A 270 14.35 18.13 -6.05
N ASN A 271 13.05 17.91 -6.22
CA ASN A 271 12.15 17.55 -5.13
C ASN A 271 12.59 16.28 -4.39
N ILE A 272 13.22 15.32 -5.09
CA ILE A 272 13.75 14.10 -4.47
C ILE A 272 14.92 14.45 -3.55
N VAL A 273 15.86 15.28 -4.02
CA VAL A 273 17.01 15.73 -3.21
C VAL A 273 16.54 16.56 -2.01
N ALA A 274 15.55 17.44 -2.20
CA ALA A 274 14.94 18.19 -1.09
C ALA A 274 14.25 17.27 -0.08
N PHE A 275 13.60 16.19 -0.53
CA PHE A 275 13.00 15.18 0.35
C PHE A 275 14.07 14.41 1.14
N GLN A 276 15.13 13.95 0.48
CA GLN A 276 16.25 13.26 1.12
C GLN A 276 16.89 14.07 2.25
N ARG A 277 17.09 15.38 2.05
CA ARG A 277 17.71 16.28 3.05
C ARG A 277 16.93 16.40 4.36
N ARG A 278 15.69 15.88 4.45
CA ARG A 278 14.90 15.85 5.68
C ARG A 278 15.25 14.68 6.60
N PHE A 279 15.91 13.65 6.09
CA PHE A 279 16.13 12.41 6.82
C PHE A 279 17.58 12.29 7.28
N THR A 280 17.74 11.72 8.48
CA THR A 280 18.99 11.10 8.91
C THR A 280 18.96 9.65 8.47
N LEU A 281 19.91 9.24 7.63
CA LEU A 281 19.99 7.84 7.20
C LEU A 281 20.47 6.95 8.34
N VAL A 282 19.91 5.74 8.38
CA VAL A 282 20.44 4.63 9.18
C VAL A 282 21.63 4.05 8.43
N GLU A 283 22.72 3.77 9.15
CA GLU A 283 23.83 3.02 8.58
C GLU A 283 23.41 1.56 8.44
N GLU A 284 23.52 1.03 7.23
CA GLU A 284 23.06 -0.31 6.90
C GLU A 284 24.26 -1.23 6.74
N GLU A 285 24.32 -2.30 7.55
CA GLU A 285 25.32 -3.36 7.39
C GLU A 285 25.08 -4.20 6.12
N ARG A 286 23.83 -4.25 5.65
CA ARG A 286 23.40 -5.04 4.49
C ARG A 286 22.79 -4.14 3.43
N GLU A 287 23.32 -4.24 2.22
CA GLU A 287 22.74 -3.58 1.06
C GLU A 287 21.44 -4.26 0.63
N VAL A 288 20.37 -3.46 0.52
CA VAL A 288 19.09 -3.87 -0.06
C VAL A 288 18.98 -3.31 -1.47
N SER A 289 18.89 -4.19 -2.48
CA SER A 289 18.75 -3.75 -3.87
C SER A 289 17.44 -2.98 -4.07
N GLY A 290 17.53 -1.83 -4.71
CA GLY A 290 16.40 -0.99 -5.11
C GLY A 290 16.08 -1.03 -6.60
N ASP A 291 16.78 -1.85 -7.39
CA ASP A 291 16.64 -1.86 -8.86
C ASP A 291 15.20 -2.20 -9.29
N ALA A 292 14.60 -3.21 -8.65
CA ALA A 292 13.22 -3.60 -8.93
C ALA A 292 12.22 -2.49 -8.54
N ASP A 293 12.43 -1.82 -7.40
CA ASP A 293 11.58 -0.72 -6.95
C ASP A 293 11.64 0.46 -7.91
N VAL A 294 12.84 0.84 -8.34
CA VAL A 294 13.04 1.90 -9.31
C VAL A 294 12.28 1.57 -10.61
N PHE A 295 12.37 0.35 -11.11
CA PHE A 295 11.62 -0.05 -12.32
C PHE A 295 10.11 -0.03 -12.12
N ARG A 296 9.66 -0.47 -10.95
CA ARG A 296 8.25 -0.49 -10.59
C ARG A 296 7.66 0.91 -10.46
N PHE A 297 8.39 1.86 -9.88
CA PHE A 297 7.87 3.19 -9.57
C PHE A 297 8.20 4.25 -10.63
N VAL A 298 9.32 4.15 -11.33
CA VAL A 298 9.71 5.09 -12.39
C VAL A 298 9.15 4.67 -13.75
N PHE A 299 9.20 3.37 -14.07
CA PHE A 299 8.82 2.88 -15.40
C PHE A 299 7.52 2.07 -15.42
N TRP A 300 6.97 1.77 -14.24
CA TRP A 300 5.78 0.91 -14.09
C TRP A 300 5.99 -0.43 -14.81
N ARG A 301 7.15 -1.04 -14.54
CA ARG A 301 7.53 -2.36 -15.05
C ARG A 301 7.67 -3.35 -13.89
N PRO A 302 7.18 -4.60 -14.05
CA PRO A 302 7.33 -5.63 -13.03
C PRO A 302 8.74 -6.26 -13.01
N ARG A 303 9.57 -5.98 -14.02
CA ARG A 303 10.92 -6.53 -14.18
C ARG A 303 11.92 -5.45 -14.58
N VAL A 304 13.17 -5.67 -14.21
CA VAL A 304 14.30 -4.82 -14.61
C VAL A 304 14.70 -5.16 -16.05
N GLU A 305 14.38 -4.26 -16.97
CA GLU A 305 14.66 -4.39 -18.41
C GLU A 305 15.25 -3.07 -18.94
N VAL A 306 16.52 -2.81 -18.63
CA VAL A 306 17.21 -1.53 -18.88
C VAL A 306 17.13 -1.07 -20.33
N GLU A 307 17.16 -2.00 -21.27
CA GLU A 307 17.16 -1.70 -22.70
C GLU A 307 15.76 -1.40 -23.27
N ALA A 308 14.69 -1.65 -22.50
CA ALA A 308 13.31 -1.57 -22.96
C ALA A 308 12.51 -0.38 -22.37
N VAL A 309 13.16 0.48 -21.57
CA VAL A 309 12.49 1.58 -20.87
C VAL A 309 12.71 2.94 -21.54
N PRO A 310 11.71 3.85 -21.45
CA PRO A 310 11.84 5.19 -22.02
C PRO A 310 12.88 6.03 -21.27
N GLN A 311 13.40 7.07 -21.91
CA GLN A 311 14.39 7.99 -21.36
C GLN A 311 14.01 9.47 -21.57
N ARG A 312 12.74 9.78 -21.37
CA ARG A 312 12.09 11.07 -21.59
C ARG A 312 12.41 12.07 -20.48
N THR A 313 12.40 11.62 -19.22
CA THR A 313 12.69 12.49 -18.06
C THR A 313 14.14 12.39 -17.62
N ARG A 314 14.60 13.36 -16.82
CA ARG A 314 15.95 13.32 -16.23
C ARG A 314 16.14 12.10 -15.33
N LEU A 315 15.11 11.76 -14.54
CA LEU A 315 15.15 10.61 -13.64
C LEU A 315 15.24 9.29 -14.42
N GLU A 316 14.44 9.14 -15.47
CA GLU A 316 14.50 7.96 -16.35
C GLU A 316 15.90 7.77 -16.96
N ARG A 317 16.53 8.84 -17.46
CA ARG A 317 17.91 8.81 -17.96
C ARG A 317 18.94 8.48 -16.87
N ALA A 318 18.77 9.04 -15.68
CA ALA A 318 19.65 8.78 -14.54
C ALA A 318 19.65 7.29 -14.19
N VAL A 319 18.46 6.69 -14.09
CA VAL A 319 18.30 5.27 -13.77
C VAL A 319 19.00 4.38 -14.79
N VAL A 320 18.76 4.61 -16.08
CA VAL A 320 19.36 3.82 -17.16
C VAL A 320 20.87 3.99 -17.20
N ALA A 321 21.38 5.23 -17.11
CA ALA A 321 22.81 5.50 -17.12
C ALA A 321 23.53 4.81 -15.93
N HIS A 322 22.92 4.86 -14.75
CA HIS A 322 23.45 4.23 -13.55
C HIS A 322 23.61 2.71 -13.72
N LEU A 323 22.55 2.03 -14.16
CA LEU A 323 22.55 0.58 -14.33
C LEU A 323 23.48 0.12 -15.46
N ARG A 324 23.54 0.87 -16.57
CA ARG A 324 24.49 0.58 -17.67
C ARG A 324 25.96 0.73 -17.27
N SER A 325 26.25 1.48 -16.22
CA SER A 325 27.61 1.60 -15.68
C SER A 325 28.02 0.42 -14.77
N GLY A 326 27.13 -0.57 -14.59
CA GLY A 326 27.34 -1.71 -13.70
C GLY A 326 27.10 -1.39 -12.22
N ARG A 327 26.54 -0.21 -11.92
CA ARG A 327 26.13 0.19 -10.56
C ARG A 327 24.67 -0.20 -10.31
N HIS A 328 24.30 -0.26 -9.04
CA HIS A 328 22.96 -0.65 -8.58
C HIS A 328 22.33 0.43 -7.70
N TRP A 329 21.03 0.60 -7.82
CA TRP A 329 20.22 1.41 -6.91
C TRP A 329 19.95 0.64 -5.62
N ARG A 330 19.74 1.37 -4.53
CA ARG A 330 19.57 0.81 -3.19
C ARG A 330 18.31 1.33 -2.54
N VAL A 331 17.62 0.47 -1.80
CA VAL A 331 16.64 0.94 -0.81
C VAL A 331 17.44 1.40 0.41
N ARG A 332 17.14 2.61 0.89
CA ARG A 332 17.75 3.15 2.11
C ARG A 332 16.69 3.47 3.14
N THR A 333 17.01 3.25 4.41
CA THR A 333 16.16 3.69 5.53
C THR A 333 16.69 4.97 6.14
N GLY A 334 15.80 5.95 6.31
CA GLY A 334 16.07 7.17 7.07
C GLY A 334 14.96 7.49 8.06
N TRP A 335 15.27 8.32 9.04
CA TRP A 335 14.30 8.82 10.01
C TRP A 335 14.36 10.33 10.15
N LEU A 336 13.26 10.92 10.61
CA LEU A 336 13.16 12.33 10.97
C LEU A 336 12.33 12.48 12.25
N ARG A 337 12.48 13.63 12.92
CA ARG A 337 11.59 14.01 14.02
C ARG A 337 10.31 14.62 13.47
N LEU A 338 9.20 14.29 14.09
CA LEU A 338 7.93 14.96 13.87
C LEU A 338 7.71 15.98 14.97
N ASP A 339 7.27 17.17 14.57
CA ASP A 339 6.98 18.28 15.47
C ASP A 339 5.72 18.03 16.32
#